data_AF-A0A2X3IK35-F1
#
_entry.id   AF-A0A2X3IK35-F1
#
_cell.length_a   1.000
_cell.length_b   1.000
_cell.length_c   1.000
_cell.angle_alpha   90.00
_cell.angle_beta   90.00
_cell.angle_gamma   90.00
#
_symmetry.space_group_name_H-M   'P 1'
#
loop_
_entity.id
_entity.type
_entity.pdbx_description
1 polymer ?
#
loop_
_entity_poly.entity_id
_entity_poly.type
_entity_poly.pdbx_seq_one_letter_code
_entity_poly.pdbx_strand_id
1 'polypeptide(L)' 'MTDDNAFLGTGWAFPPHFQGPDRHAVMSSDSQDIEQSLTILLSTTPGERPMVPDFGCRIHQFVF' A
#
# COMPACT_ATOMS: atom_id res chain seq x y z
N MET A 1 2.48 -28.23 8.22
CA MET A 1 1.70 -27.48 7.22
C MET A 1 2.52 -26.24 6.94
N THR A 2 3.14 -26.19 5.76
CA THR A 2 3.88 -25.01 5.33
C THR A 2 2.85 -23.91 5.12
N ASP A 3 3.06 -22.75 5.71
CA ASP A 3 2.17 -21.61 5.55
C ASP A 3 2.32 -21.15 4.08
N ASP A 4 1.37 -21.53 3.22
CA ASP A 4 1.48 -21.37 1.76
C ASP A 4 1.67 -19.91 1.32
N ASN A 5 1.37 -18.96 2.22
CA ASN A 5 1.51 -17.52 2.00
C ASN A 5 2.67 -16.86 2.75
N ALA A 6 3.59 -17.59 3.37
CA ALA A 6 4.72 -17.00 4.11
C ALA A 6 5.64 -16.08 3.27
N PHE A 7 5.55 -16.14 1.93
CA PHE A 7 6.27 -15.24 1.02
C PHE A 7 5.60 -13.87 0.89
N LEU A 8 4.31 -13.78 1.22
CA LEU A 8 3.59 -12.52 1.25
C LEU A 8 4.01 -11.73 2.48
N GLY A 9 4.31 -10.45 2.26
CA GLY A 9 4.86 -9.59 3.29
C GLY A 9 3.82 -9.16 4.33
N THR A 10 4.31 -8.43 5.33
CA THR A 10 3.48 -7.67 6.25
C THR A 10 3.95 -6.22 6.24
N GLY A 11 3.05 -5.31 5.91
CA GLY A 11 3.28 -3.88 5.78
C GLY A 11 2.41 -3.05 6.71
N TRP A 12 2.59 -1.73 6.68
CA TRP A 12 1.67 -0.82 7.36
C TRP A 12 0.34 -0.79 6.62
N ALA A 13 -0.76 -0.85 7.36
CA ALA A 13 -2.08 -0.74 6.77
C ALA A 13 -2.27 0.62 6.08
N PHE A 14 -2.97 0.61 4.94
CA PHE A 14 -3.35 1.82 4.22
C PHE A 14 -4.88 2.01 4.26
N PRO A 15 -5.39 3.19 4.66
CA PRO A 15 -4.64 4.39 5.08
C PRO A 15 -3.90 4.20 6.43
N PRO A 16 -2.72 4.80 6.64
CA PRO A 16 -1.96 4.63 7.87
C PRO A 16 -2.74 5.13 9.08
N HIS A 17 -2.98 4.25 10.04
CA HIS A 17 -3.63 4.59 11.29
C HIS A 17 -2.99 3.86 12.48
N PHE A 18 -3.07 4.50 13.64
CA PHE A 18 -2.50 4.01 14.87
C PHE A 18 -3.61 3.67 15.85
N GLN A 19 -3.54 2.51 16.48
CA GLN A 19 -4.58 2.04 17.40
C GLN A 19 -3.98 1.45 18.69
N GLY A 20 -4.82 1.35 19.72
CA GLY A 20 -4.44 0.84 21.04
C GLY A 20 -3.80 1.87 21.97
N PRO A 21 -3.57 1.49 23.25
CA PRO A 21 -3.02 2.38 24.28
C PRO A 21 -1.62 2.90 23.93
N ASP A 22 -0.81 2.06 23.28
CA ASP A 22 0.57 2.38 22.90
C ASP A 22 0.68 3.01 21.50
N ARG A 23 -0.45 3.26 20.83
CA ARG A 23 -0.54 3.86 19.48
C ARG A 23 0.35 3.16 18.45
N HIS A 24 0.27 1.83 18.39
CA HIS A 24 0.99 1.06 17.38
C HIS A 24 0.39 1.28 15.99
N ALA A 25 1.26 1.28 14.98
CA ALA A 25 0.84 1.26 13.58
C ALA A 25 0.05 -0.03 13.33
N VAL A 26 -1.12 0.10 12.71
CA VAL A 26 -1.86 -1.08 12.28
C VAL A 26 -1.16 -1.68 11.07
N MET A 27 -1.03 -3.00 11.08
CA MET A 27 -0.34 -3.76 10.05
C MET A 27 -1.35 -4.46 9.13
N SER A 28 -0.99 -4.68 7.87
CA SER A 28 -1.72 -5.51 6.91
C SER A 28 -0.80 -6.61 6.39
N SER A 29 -1.35 -7.78 6.09
CA SER A 29 -0.59 -8.94 5.58
C SER A 29 -1.26 -9.57 4.36
N ASP A 30 -0.50 -10.41 3.66
CA ASP A 30 -1.01 -11.31 2.64
C ASP A 30 -1.75 -10.59 1.50
N SER A 31 -2.95 -11.07 1.13
CA SER A 31 -3.77 -10.48 0.07
C SER A 31 -4.23 -9.07 0.39
N GLN A 32 -4.45 -8.74 1.67
CA GLN A 32 -4.88 -7.41 2.06
C GLN A 32 -3.78 -6.37 1.81
N ASP A 33 -2.52 -6.73 2.08
CA ASP A 33 -1.37 -5.88 1.79
C ASP A 33 -1.18 -5.67 0.27
N ILE A 34 -1.46 -6.69 -0.55
CA ILE A 34 -1.47 -6.59 -2.01
C ILE A 34 -2.55 -5.61 -2.49
N GLU A 35 -3.78 -5.74 -2.00
CA GLU A 35 -4.90 -4.86 -2.37
C GLU A 35 -4.62 -3.39 -2.00
N GLN A 36 -4.04 -3.17 -0.82
CA GLN A 36 -3.63 -1.85 -0.35
C GLN A 36 -2.48 -1.30 -1.20
N SER A 37 -1.50 -2.11 -1.54
CA SER A 37 -0.38 -1.74 -2.43
C SER A 37 -0.86 -1.31 -3.81
N LEU A 38 -1.82 -2.04 -4.39
CA LEU A 38 -2.45 -1.67 -5.66
C LEU A 38 -3.23 -0.35 -5.54
N THR A 39 -3.96 -0.15 -4.44
CA THR A 39 -4.67 1.10 -4.16
C THR A 39 -3.70 2.28 -4.10
N ILE A 40 -2.57 2.15 -3.39
CA ILE A 40 -1.53 3.17 -3.33
C ILE A 40 -0.97 3.47 -4.73
N LEU A 41 -0.62 2.44 -5.50
CA LEU A 41 -0.08 2.61 -6.85
C LEU A 41 -1.05 3.36 -7.78
N LEU A 42 -2.33 2.99 -7.77
CA LEU A 42 -3.34 3.56 -8.66
C LEU A 42 -3.78 4.97 -8.25
N SER A 43 -3.71 5.30 -6.96
CA SER A 43 -4.06 6.62 -6.42
C SER A 43 -2.91 7.62 -6.41
N THR A 44 -1.67 7.18 -6.65
CA THR A 44 -0.50 8.06 -6.72
C THR A 44 -0.26 8.50 -8.15
N THR A 45 -0.14 9.80 -8.39
CA THR A 45 0.26 10.34 -9.71
C THR A 45 1.79 10.32 -9.85
N PRO A 46 2.35 9.89 -10.99
CA PRO A 46 3.80 9.97 -11.20
C PRO A 46 4.33 11.40 -11.00
N GLY A 47 5.45 11.50 -10.29
CA GLY A 47 6.06 12.76 -9.84
C GLY A 47 5.70 13.19 -8.41
N GLU A 48 4.66 12.61 -7.79
CA GLU A 48 4.27 12.94 -6.40
C GLU A 48 5.31 12.49 -5.37
N ARG A 49 6.07 11.42 -5.66
CA ARG A 49 7.15 10.92 -4.80
C ARG A 49 8.50 11.50 -5.25
N PRO A 50 9.11 12.45 -4.53
CA PRO A 50 10.29 13.19 -5.02
C PRO A 50 11.50 12.30 -5.34
N MET A 51 11.72 11.26 -4.54
CA MET A 51 12.85 10.34 -4.71
C MET A 51 12.55 9.17 -5.65
N VAL A 52 11.29 9.02 -6.07
CA VAL A 52 10.82 7.92 -6.94
C VAL A 52 9.77 8.49 -7.91
N PRO A 53 10.16 9.38 -8.84
CA PRO A 53 9.22 10.11 -9.67
C PRO A 53 8.42 9.22 -10.62
N ASP A 54 8.95 8.05 -10.99
CA ASP A 54 8.27 7.12 -11.89
C ASP A 54 7.20 6.26 -11.20
N PHE A 55 7.11 6.29 -9.86
CA PHE A 55 6.10 5.54 -9.11
C PHE A 55 4.72 6.19 -9.24
N GLY A 56 3.70 5.39 -9.57
CA GLY A 56 2.30 5.81 -9.66
C GLY A 56 1.63 5.33 -10.94
N CYS A 57 0.39 5.76 -11.16
CA CYS A 57 -0.36 5.44 -12.36
C CYS A 57 -0.95 6.70 -13.02
N ARG A 58 -0.83 6.79 -14.35
CA ARG A 58 -1.34 7.94 -15.14
C ARG A 58 -2.83 7.80 -15.50
N ILE A 59 -3.61 7.03 -14.73
CA ILE A 59 -5.03 6.79 -15.04
C ILE A 59 -5.85 8.08 -15.09
N HIS A 60 -5.48 9.08 -14.29
CA HIS A 60 -6.16 10.37 -14.24
C HIS A 60 -6.06 11.17 -15.56
N GLN A 61 -5.13 10.83 -16.45
CA GLN A 61 -5.00 11.49 -17.75
C GLN A 61 -6.02 11.03 -18.79
N PHE A 62 -6.78 9.96 -18.47
CA PHE A 62 -7.79 9.38 -19.35
C PHE A 62 -9.23 9.69 -18.90
N VAL A 63 -9.40 10.54 -17.88
CA VAL A 63 -10.71 11.00 -17.40
C VAL A 63 -11.00 12.36 -18.05
N PHE A 64 -12.23 12.55 -18.55
CA PHE A 64 -12.70 13.76 -19.24
C PHE A 64 -13.60 14.61 -18.36
#